data_AF-A0A4Y9JNY3-F1
#
_entry.id   AF-A0A4Y9JNY3-F1
#
_cell.length_a   1.000
_cell.length_b   1.000
_cell.length_c   1.000
_cell.angle_alpha   90.00
_cell.angle_beta   90.00
_cell.angle_gamma   90.00
#
_symmetry.space_group_name_H-M   'P 1'
#
loop_
_entity.id
_entity.type
_entity.pdbx_description
1 polymer ?
#
loop_
_entity_poly.entity_id
_entity_poly.type
_entity_poly.pdbx_seq_one_letter_code
_entity_poly.pdbx_strand_id
1 'polypeptide(L)'
;MLGLQHLPASVLQAGAIFLSIMIEALPFVLIGSLISGFIEVYITPDHVHKVLPKNRFFRILFGSFIGFLFPSCECGIVPIVNRLLEKKVPTYTAIPFLATAPVINPIVLFATFTAFGNSITFALYRALGSILVALVLGIFLGFIQTNSILKEGAAPLHTHDFSQVSAWKKVGQAFIQSIDEFFDTGRYLVFGCLFASLVQVYIPTSMLTHISHNPFTAILLMMLLAFLLSLCSEADAFIGASLLATFGFAPIMAFLVIGPMIDIKNLIMMKHSFKPAFILQFIGIISVVITLYCLLLGGF
;
A
#
# COMPACT_ATOMS: atom_id res chain seq x y z
N MET A 1 39.75 4.61 -0.84
CA MET A 1 38.79 4.31 -1.93
C MET A 1 38.46 2.83 -1.83
N LEU A 2 37.28 2.52 -1.30
CA LEU A 2 36.89 1.22 -0.72
C LEU A 2 36.74 0.12 -1.77
N GLY A 3 37.09 -1.12 -1.40
CA GLY A 3 37.13 -2.35 -2.20
C GLY A 3 35.80 -2.88 -2.75
N LEU A 4 34.91 -2.00 -3.20
CA LEU A 4 33.66 -2.33 -3.89
C LEU A 4 33.87 -2.84 -5.32
N GLN A 5 35.05 -2.66 -5.91
CA GLN A 5 35.34 -3.08 -7.30
C GLN A 5 35.48 -4.60 -7.49
N HIS A 6 35.61 -5.39 -6.41
CA HIS A 6 35.76 -6.85 -6.48
C HIS A 6 34.45 -7.63 -6.19
N LEU A 7 33.33 -6.95 -5.97
CA LEU A 7 32.05 -7.63 -5.75
C LEU A 7 31.43 -8.08 -7.09
N PRO A 8 30.70 -9.20 -7.12
CA PRO A 8 29.95 -9.61 -8.30
C PRO A 8 28.96 -8.52 -8.72
N ALA A 9 28.78 -8.31 -10.02
CA ALA A 9 27.89 -7.28 -10.57
C ALA A 9 26.45 -7.39 -10.02
N SER A 10 25.95 -8.60 -9.79
CA SER A 10 24.64 -8.86 -9.18
C SER A 10 24.52 -8.31 -7.75
N VAL A 11 25.59 -8.39 -6.95
CA VAL A 11 25.60 -7.86 -5.58
C VAL A 11 25.59 -6.33 -5.58
N LEU A 12 26.35 -5.72 -6.49
CA LEU A 12 26.36 -4.27 -6.67
C LEU A 12 24.98 -3.77 -7.13
N GLN A 13 24.34 -4.48 -8.05
CA GLN A 13 22.99 -4.17 -8.53
C GLN A 13 21.94 -4.32 -7.42
N ALA A 14 22.00 -5.41 -6.64
CA ALA A 14 21.08 -5.62 -5.51
C ALA A 14 21.25 -4.53 -4.44
N GLY A 15 22.49 -4.13 -4.16
CA GLY A 15 22.80 -3.02 -3.25
C GLY A 15 22.28 -1.67 -3.75
N ALA A 16 22.40 -1.39 -5.06
CA ALA A 16 21.87 -0.17 -5.66
C ALA A 16 20.34 -0.11 -5.61
N ILE A 17 19.66 -1.21 -5.95
CA ILE A 17 18.19 -1.31 -5.87
C ILE A 17 17.73 -1.16 -4.43
N PHE A 18 18.36 -1.88 -3.49
CA PHE A 18 18.05 -1.78 -2.06
C PHE A 18 18.16 -0.33 -1.57
N LEU A 19 19.27 0.34 -1.88
CA LEU A 19 19.52 1.72 -1.46
C LEU A 19 18.51 2.68 -2.11
N SER A 20 18.16 2.46 -3.38
CA SER A 20 17.16 3.25 -4.09
C SER A 20 15.80 3.17 -3.41
N ILE A 21 15.30 1.95 -3.16
CA ILE A 21 13.99 1.74 -2.50
C ILE A 21 14.03 2.32 -1.07
N MET A 22 15.14 2.17 -0.35
CA MET A 22 15.29 2.74 0.99
C MET A 22 15.24 4.26 1.00
N ILE A 23 16.03 4.92 0.14
CA ILE A 23 16.08 6.39 0.06
C ILE A 23 14.70 6.96 -0.31
N GLU A 24 13.98 6.28 -1.19
CA GLU A 24 12.63 6.68 -1.61
C GLU A 24 11.59 6.46 -0.51
N ALA A 25 11.61 5.31 0.17
CA ALA A 25 10.58 4.96 1.17
C ALA A 25 10.75 5.68 2.52
N LEU A 26 11.99 6.00 2.92
CA LEU A 26 12.28 6.60 4.24
C LEU A 26 11.53 7.93 4.50
N PRO A 27 11.48 8.91 3.56
CA PRO A 27 10.70 10.13 3.74
C PRO A 27 9.22 9.87 4.00
N PHE A 28 8.61 8.93 3.27
CA PHE A 28 7.19 8.62 3.41
C PHE A 28 6.89 7.87 4.71
N VAL A 29 7.77 6.96 5.14
CA VAL A 29 7.64 6.29 6.44
C VAL A 29 7.81 7.28 7.58
N LEU A 30 8.74 8.25 7.46
CA LEU A 30 8.90 9.33 8.43
C LEU A 30 7.65 10.22 8.52
N ILE A 31 7.09 10.62 7.38
CA ILE A 31 5.84 11.39 7.35
C ILE A 31 4.69 10.56 7.92
N GLY A 32 4.60 9.28 7.56
CA GLY A 32 3.57 8.36 8.05
C GLY A 32 3.63 8.14 9.55
N SER A 33 4.82 7.93 10.11
CA SER A 33 5.03 7.79 11.55
C SER A 33 4.76 9.09 12.30
N LEU A 34 5.14 10.24 11.74
CA LEU A 34 4.81 11.56 12.27
C LEU A 34 3.29 11.74 12.35
N ILE A 35 2.59 11.51 11.24
CA ILE A 35 1.14 11.59 11.20
C ILE A 35 0.52 10.61 12.20
N SER A 36 1.02 9.38 12.30
CA SER A 36 0.56 8.39 13.28
C SER A 36 0.71 8.88 14.73
N GLY A 37 1.85 9.46 15.09
CA GLY A 37 2.07 10.02 16.44
C GLY A 37 1.18 11.23 16.74
N PHE A 38 0.92 12.09 15.74
CA PHE A 38 -0.06 13.17 15.89
C PHE A 38 -1.50 12.66 15.99
N ILE A 39 -1.87 11.65 15.20
CA ILE A 39 -3.16 10.97 15.33
C ILE A 39 -3.29 10.39 16.73
N GLU A 40 -2.22 9.85 17.29
CA GLU A 40 -2.27 9.27 18.62
C GLU A 40 -2.63 10.29 19.70
N VAL A 41 -1.97 11.45 19.67
CA VAL A 41 -2.12 12.47 20.70
C VAL A 41 -3.38 13.33 20.50
N TYR A 42 -3.74 13.64 19.25
CA TYR A 42 -4.80 14.61 18.94
C TYR A 42 -6.13 13.99 18.53
N ILE A 43 -6.15 12.77 17.99
CA ILE A 43 -7.39 12.11 17.59
C ILE A 43 -7.89 11.22 18.72
N THR A 44 -9.01 11.63 19.32
CA THR A 44 -9.75 10.82 20.28
C THR A 44 -10.83 9.99 19.57
N PRO A 45 -11.29 8.87 20.16
CA PRO A 45 -12.41 8.09 19.62
C PRO A 45 -13.67 8.94 19.38
N ASP A 46 -13.93 9.94 20.23
CA ASP A 46 -15.09 10.84 20.07
C ASP A 46 -14.99 11.71 18.81
N HIS A 47 -13.78 12.21 18.49
CA HIS A 47 -13.54 12.96 17.25
C HIS A 47 -13.77 12.07 16.02
N VAL A 48 -13.29 10.83 16.06
CA VAL A 48 -13.53 9.83 15.02
C VAL A 48 -15.03 9.60 14.81
N HIS A 49 -15.78 9.38 15.89
CA HIS A 49 -17.23 9.15 15.81
C HIS A 49 -18.02 10.37 15.31
N LYS A 50 -17.53 11.59 15.55
CA LYS A 50 -18.16 12.83 15.08
C LYS A 50 -17.92 13.10 13.60
N VAL A 51 -16.73 12.77 13.08
CA VAL A 51 -16.35 12.98 11.68
C VAL A 51 -16.86 11.86 10.78
N LEU A 52 -16.87 10.61 11.26
CA LEU A 52 -17.31 9.48 10.45
C LEU A 52 -18.83 9.54 10.16
N PRO A 53 -19.26 9.29 8.92
CA PRO A 53 -20.67 9.19 8.57
C PRO A 53 -21.41 8.16 9.45
N LYS A 54 -22.71 8.36 9.70
CA LYS A 54 -23.49 7.40 10.53
C LYS A 54 -23.75 6.07 9.80
N ASN A 55 -23.95 6.12 8.49
CA ASN A 55 -24.30 4.94 7.69
C ASN A 55 -23.04 4.18 7.25
N ARG A 56 -23.08 2.84 7.35
CA ARG A 56 -21.98 1.93 7.06
C ARG A 56 -21.45 2.07 5.63
N PHE A 57 -22.34 2.21 4.64
CA PHE A 57 -21.93 2.38 3.24
C PHE A 57 -21.13 3.68 3.02
N PHE A 58 -21.63 4.79 3.57
CA PHE A 58 -20.92 6.08 3.48
C PHE A 58 -19.58 6.08 4.22
N ARG A 59 -19.43 5.28 5.28
CA ARG A 59 -18.13 5.08 5.95
C ARG A 59 -17.12 4.33 5.08
N ILE A 60 -17.56 3.38 4.26
CA ILE A 60 -16.70 2.68 3.28
C ILE A 60 -16.24 3.68 2.21
N LEU A 61 -17.19 4.46 1.69
CA LEU A 61 -16.92 5.48 0.68
C LEU A 61 -15.95 6.54 1.21
N PHE A 62 -16.17 7.01 2.44
CA PHE A 62 -15.28 7.95 3.11
C PHE A 62 -13.85 7.41 3.23
N GLY A 63 -13.67 6.16 3.66
CA GLY A 63 -12.35 5.52 3.72
C GLY A 63 -11.70 5.37 2.34
N SER A 64 -12.48 5.11 1.31
CA SER A 64 -11.96 4.99 -0.07
C SER A 64 -11.52 6.34 -0.66
N PHE A 65 -12.24 7.43 -0.34
CA PHE A 65 -11.91 8.77 -0.84
C PHE A 65 -10.81 9.44 -0.04
N ILE A 66 -10.73 9.21 1.26
CA ILE A 66 -9.71 9.87 2.08
C ILE A 66 -8.30 9.45 1.66
N GLY A 67 -8.13 8.26 1.07
CA GLY A 67 -6.87 7.83 0.46
C GLY A 67 -6.32 8.81 -0.58
N PHE A 68 -7.17 9.48 -1.35
CA PHE A 68 -6.76 10.49 -2.32
C PHE A 68 -6.08 11.71 -1.68
N LEU A 69 -6.47 12.07 -0.46
CA LEU A 69 -5.98 13.27 0.23
C LEU A 69 -4.65 13.03 0.96
N PHE A 70 -4.24 11.77 1.12
CA PHE A 70 -3.03 11.43 1.86
C PHE A 70 -1.86 11.22 0.90
N PRO A 71 -0.88 12.15 0.84
CA PRO A 71 0.31 12.02 0.00
C PRO A 71 1.32 11.07 0.66
N SER A 72 0.93 9.82 0.89
CA SER A 72 1.77 8.80 1.51
C SER A 72 1.93 7.60 0.57
N CYS A 73 3.10 6.96 0.60
CA CYS A 73 3.31 5.69 -0.08
C CYS A 73 2.76 4.52 0.77
N GLU A 74 2.68 3.33 0.18
CA GLU A 74 2.20 2.11 0.86
C GLU A 74 2.97 1.77 2.15
N CYS A 75 4.22 2.22 2.29
CA CYS A 75 5.01 2.01 3.51
C CYS A 75 4.59 2.94 4.67
N GLY A 76 4.16 4.17 4.37
CA GLY A 76 3.76 5.16 5.38
C GLY A 76 2.32 5.01 5.86
N ILE A 77 1.46 4.34 5.08
CA ILE A 77 0.03 4.24 5.37
C ILE A 77 -0.31 3.19 6.43
N VAL A 78 0.47 2.12 6.54
CA VAL A 78 0.21 1.05 7.52
C VAL A 78 0.26 1.51 8.98
N PRO A 79 1.28 2.25 9.46
CA PRO A 79 1.27 2.75 10.83
C PRO A 79 0.07 3.67 11.10
N ILE A 80 -0.31 4.51 10.14
CA ILE A 80 -1.50 5.36 10.22
C ILE A 80 -2.77 4.50 10.39
N VAL A 81 -2.94 3.47 9.54
CA VAL A 81 -4.10 2.58 9.57
C VAL A 81 -4.19 1.81 10.89
N ASN A 82 -3.06 1.32 11.41
CA ASN A 82 -3.02 0.64 12.71
C ASN A 82 -3.48 1.57 13.83
N ARG A 83 -2.96 2.80 13.86
CA ARG A 83 -3.36 3.81 14.85
C ARG A 83 -4.85 4.14 14.75
N LEU A 84 -5.38 4.29 13.54
CA LEU A 84 -6.81 4.53 13.32
C LEU A 84 -7.67 3.37 13.84
N LEU A 85 -7.26 2.12 13.61
CA LEU A 85 -7.95 0.94 14.13
C LEU A 85 -7.92 0.89 15.66
N GLU A 86 -6.80 1.24 16.29
CA GLU A 86 -6.70 1.35 17.76
C GLU A 86 -7.62 2.44 18.33
N LYS A 87 -7.84 3.54 17.59
CA LYS A 87 -8.82 4.59 17.91
C LYS A 87 -10.27 4.22 17.59
N LYS A 88 -10.56 2.93 17.34
CA LYS A 88 -11.89 2.38 17.04
C LYS A 88 -12.49 2.86 15.70
N VAL A 89 -11.66 3.28 14.75
CA VAL A 89 -12.12 3.42 13.35
C VAL A 89 -12.55 2.03 12.86
N PRO A 90 -13.74 1.88 12.26
CA PRO A 90 -14.18 0.59 11.78
C PRO A 90 -13.25 0.01 10.70
N THR A 91 -13.04 -1.30 10.74
CA THR A 91 -12.17 -2.03 9.78
C THR A 91 -12.60 -1.82 8.33
N TYR A 92 -13.91 -1.80 8.08
CA TYR A 92 -14.51 -1.51 6.77
C TYR A 92 -14.33 -0.06 6.29
N THR A 93 -13.69 0.80 7.07
CA THR A 93 -13.26 2.15 6.66
C THR A 93 -11.73 2.21 6.52
N ALA A 94 -11.01 1.67 7.50
CA ALA A 94 -9.55 1.74 7.56
C ALA A 94 -8.87 0.87 6.49
N ILE A 95 -9.41 -0.31 6.16
CA ILE A 95 -8.84 -1.19 5.13
C ILE A 95 -9.07 -0.66 3.70
N PRO A 96 -10.26 -0.12 3.34
CA PRO A 96 -10.42 0.61 2.09
C PRO A 96 -9.46 1.79 1.95
N PHE A 97 -9.18 2.51 3.03
CA PHE A 97 -8.17 3.56 3.06
C PHE A 97 -6.75 3.02 2.80
N LEU A 98 -6.38 1.92 3.47
CA LEU A 98 -5.12 1.21 3.25
C LEU A 98 -4.91 0.83 1.77
N ALA A 99 -5.96 0.32 1.11
CA ALA A 99 -5.88 -0.12 -0.28
C ALA A 99 -5.83 1.04 -1.28
N THR A 100 -6.54 2.14 -1.02
CA THR A 100 -6.69 3.25 -1.98
C THR A 100 -5.57 4.28 -1.93
N ALA A 101 -5.05 4.58 -0.74
CA ALA A 101 -4.08 5.64 -0.54
C ALA A 101 -2.87 5.55 -1.50
N PRO A 102 -2.16 4.41 -1.64
CA PRO A 102 -0.99 4.35 -2.51
C PRO A 102 -1.33 4.29 -4.02
N VAL A 103 -2.59 4.02 -4.39
CA VAL A 103 -2.98 3.85 -5.80
C VAL A 103 -3.57 5.12 -6.40
N ILE A 104 -4.35 5.86 -5.62
CA ILE A 104 -5.09 7.06 -6.05
C ILE A 104 -4.39 8.35 -5.58
N ASN A 105 -3.21 8.25 -4.97
CA ASN A 105 -2.41 9.41 -4.60
C ASN A 105 -2.18 10.33 -5.83
N PRO A 106 -2.39 11.66 -5.70
CA PRO A 106 -2.18 12.61 -6.79
C PRO A 106 -0.82 12.48 -7.48
N ILE A 107 0.24 12.18 -6.73
CA ILE A 107 1.60 11.99 -7.26
C ILE A 107 1.64 10.77 -8.19
N VAL A 108 1.01 9.68 -7.78
CA VAL A 108 0.95 8.41 -8.51
C VAL A 108 0.06 8.50 -9.74
N LEU A 109 -1.09 9.17 -9.62
CA LEU A 109 -1.95 9.43 -10.76
C LEU A 109 -1.28 10.36 -11.78
N PHE A 110 -0.52 11.35 -11.31
CA PHE A 110 0.26 12.22 -12.18
C PHE A 110 1.42 11.46 -12.86
N ALA A 111 2.13 10.59 -12.15
CA ALA A 111 3.13 9.70 -12.73
C ALA A 111 2.51 8.76 -13.77
N THR A 112 1.33 8.20 -13.50
CA THR A 112 0.57 7.40 -14.46
C THR A 112 0.18 8.20 -15.70
N PHE A 113 -0.31 9.43 -15.51
CA PHE A 113 -0.66 10.31 -16.62
C PHE A 113 0.54 10.60 -17.53
N THR A 114 1.69 10.96 -16.96
CA THR A 114 2.89 11.29 -17.73
C THR A 114 3.53 10.07 -18.38
N ALA A 115 3.58 8.92 -17.70
CA ALA A 115 4.17 7.68 -18.22
C ALA A 115 3.42 7.14 -19.45
N PHE A 116 2.09 7.28 -19.49
CA PHE A 116 1.26 6.81 -20.60
C PHE A 116 0.97 7.90 -21.65
N GLY A 117 1.91 8.82 -21.85
CA GLY A 117 1.84 9.82 -22.93
C GLY A 117 0.73 10.85 -22.74
N ASN A 118 0.53 11.35 -21.51
CA ASN A 118 -0.55 12.28 -21.14
C ASN A 118 -1.96 11.69 -21.33
N SER A 119 -2.10 10.38 -21.12
CA SER A 119 -3.39 9.70 -21.18
C SER A 119 -4.09 9.74 -19.82
N ILE A 120 -5.11 10.60 -19.70
CA ILE A 120 -6.00 10.65 -18.53
C ILE A 120 -6.71 9.31 -18.33
N THR A 121 -6.95 8.59 -19.42
CA THR A 121 -7.64 7.29 -19.44
C THR A 121 -6.98 6.28 -18.49
N PHE A 122 -5.66 6.13 -18.54
CA PHE A 122 -4.95 5.20 -17.64
C PHE A 122 -5.06 5.60 -16.18
N ALA A 123 -4.90 6.89 -15.87
CA ALA A 123 -5.04 7.40 -14.51
C ALA A 123 -6.47 7.18 -13.96
N LEU A 124 -7.50 7.44 -14.78
CA LEU A 124 -8.90 7.24 -14.39
C LEU A 124 -9.23 5.77 -14.17
N TYR A 125 -8.84 4.87 -15.08
CA TYR A 125 -9.10 3.44 -14.89
C TYR A 125 -8.29 2.85 -13.73
N ARG A 126 -7.09 3.37 -13.44
CA ARG A 126 -6.34 3.00 -12.23
C ARG A 126 -7.09 3.42 -10.97
N ALA A 127 -7.59 4.67 -10.92
CA ALA A 127 -8.37 5.19 -9.82
C ALA A 127 -9.69 4.42 -9.61
N LEU A 128 -10.46 4.19 -10.69
CA LEU A 128 -11.73 3.46 -10.65
C LEU A 128 -11.54 2.01 -10.21
N GLY A 129 -10.52 1.32 -10.72
CA GLY A 129 -10.16 -0.04 -10.31
C GLY A 129 -9.85 -0.10 -8.81
N SER A 130 -9.07 0.86 -8.30
CA SER A 130 -8.75 0.95 -6.88
C SER A 130 -9.97 1.22 -6.00
N ILE A 131 -10.84 2.16 -6.38
CA ILE A 131 -12.10 2.44 -5.65
C ILE A 131 -12.98 1.20 -5.65
N LEU A 132 -13.10 0.49 -6.77
CA LEU A 132 -13.89 -0.73 -6.87
C LEU A 132 -13.37 -1.82 -5.92
N VAL A 133 -12.06 -2.04 -5.87
CA VAL A 133 -11.42 -2.94 -4.91
C VAL A 133 -11.72 -2.53 -3.46
N ALA A 134 -11.59 -1.23 -3.16
CA ALA A 134 -11.83 -0.69 -1.83
C ALA A 134 -13.29 -0.83 -1.37
N LEU A 135 -14.25 -0.62 -2.28
CA LEU A 135 -15.67 -0.86 -2.03
C LEU A 135 -15.94 -2.33 -1.73
N VAL A 136 -15.40 -3.26 -2.52
CA VAL A 136 -15.58 -4.70 -2.30
C VAL A 136 -14.96 -5.13 -0.96
N LEU A 137 -13.74 -4.68 -0.65
CA LEU A 137 -13.10 -4.95 0.65
C LEU A 137 -13.91 -4.37 1.82
N GLY A 138 -14.39 -3.14 1.68
CA GLY A 138 -15.20 -2.48 2.71
C GLY A 138 -16.54 -3.17 2.92
N ILE A 139 -17.21 -3.61 1.86
CA ILE A 139 -18.46 -4.38 1.96
C ILE A 139 -18.19 -5.75 2.59
N PHE A 140 -17.14 -6.45 2.17
CA PHE A 140 -16.75 -7.74 2.75
C PHE A 140 -16.46 -7.62 4.25
N LEU A 141 -15.67 -6.65 4.67
CA LEU A 141 -15.36 -6.40 6.08
C LEU A 141 -16.54 -5.81 6.86
N GLY A 142 -17.44 -5.12 6.16
CA GLY A 142 -18.64 -4.55 6.76
C GLY A 142 -19.64 -5.64 7.10
N PHE A 143 -19.87 -6.59 6.20
CA PHE A 143 -21.04 -7.47 6.28
C PHE A 143 -20.70 -8.95 6.48
N ILE A 144 -19.51 -9.40 6.07
CA ILE A 144 -19.14 -10.83 6.08
C ILE A 144 -18.11 -11.11 7.18
N GLN A 145 -17.03 -10.35 7.23
CA GLN A 145 -15.93 -10.56 8.17
C GLN A 145 -15.95 -9.52 9.30
N THR A 146 -16.81 -9.75 10.29
CA THR A 146 -16.95 -8.89 11.48
C THR A 146 -16.01 -9.24 12.63
N ASN A 147 -15.20 -10.30 12.48
CA ASN A 147 -14.24 -10.73 13.50
C ASN A 147 -13.03 -9.79 13.58
N SER A 148 -12.33 -9.80 14.73
CA SER A 148 -11.10 -9.02 14.90
C SER A 148 -10.01 -9.49 13.92
N ILE A 149 -9.60 -8.59 13.01
CA ILE A 149 -8.54 -8.81 12.01
C ILE A 149 -7.13 -8.54 12.57
N LEU A 150 -7.04 -7.82 13.68
CA LEU A 150 -5.78 -7.49 14.35
C LEU A 150 -5.31 -8.65 15.22
N LYS A 151 -3.99 -8.80 15.37
CA LYS A 151 -3.42 -9.76 16.31
C LYS A 151 -3.64 -9.31 17.76
N GLU A 152 -4.03 -10.25 18.61
CA GLU A 152 -4.09 -10.03 20.06
C GLU A 152 -2.67 -9.86 20.60
N GLY A 153 -2.32 -8.65 21.05
CA GLY A 153 -0.98 -8.31 21.54
C GLY A 153 -0.23 -7.22 20.78
N ALA A 154 -0.81 -6.61 19.75
CA ALA A 154 -0.30 -5.36 19.18
C ALA A 154 -0.57 -4.19 20.17
N ALA A 155 0.34 -4.04 21.13
CA ALA A 155 0.37 -3.07 22.23
C ALA A 155 -0.88 -2.99 23.13
N PRO A 156 -0.72 -2.86 24.47
CA PRO A 156 -1.88 -2.65 25.34
C PRO A 156 -2.57 -1.34 24.97
N LEU A 157 -3.89 -1.32 25.15
CA LEU A 157 -4.77 -0.17 25.04
C LEU A 157 -4.40 0.89 26.09
N HIS A 158 -3.21 1.49 26.01
CA HIS A 158 -2.84 2.65 26.81
C HIS A 158 -3.46 3.86 26.14
N THR A 159 -4.75 4.08 26.39
CA THR A 159 -5.35 5.39 26.21
C THR A 159 -4.67 6.33 27.20
N HIS A 160 -3.53 6.89 26.82
CA HIS A 160 -2.97 8.01 27.54
C HIS A 160 -3.95 9.16 27.34
N ASP A 161 -4.73 9.46 28.37
CA ASP A 161 -5.58 10.63 28.37
C ASP A 161 -4.69 11.87 28.45
N PHE A 162 -4.35 12.40 27.29
CA PHE A 162 -3.58 13.63 27.17
C PHE A 162 -4.47 14.88 27.42
N SER A 163 -5.73 14.75 27.85
CA SER A 163 -6.62 15.90 28.10
C SER A 163 -6.01 16.95 29.04
N GLN A 164 -5.19 16.54 30.02
CA GLN A 164 -4.66 17.37 31.10
C GLN A 164 -3.21 17.88 30.90
N VAL A 165 -2.54 17.56 29.78
CA VAL A 165 -1.14 17.98 29.56
C VAL A 165 -1.02 19.29 28.78
N SER A 166 -0.02 20.11 29.15
CA SER A 166 0.37 21.32 28.42
C SER A 166 0.62 21.03 26.94
N ALA A 167 0.22 21.95 26.05
CA ALA A 167 0.35 21.82 24.59
C ALA A 167 1.79 21.46 24.15
N TRP A 168 2.81 21.98 24.84
CA TRP A 168 4.21 21.66 24.58
C TRP A 168 4.58 20.20 24.91
N LYS A 169 4.00 19.65 25.98
CA LYS A 169 4.17 18.23 26.33
C LYS A 169 3.42 17.31 25.36
N LYS A 170 2.26 17.72 24.85
CA LYS A 170 1.51 16.99 23.82
C LYS A 170 2.32 16.85 22.52
N VAL A 171 2.89 17.95 22.04
CA VAL A 171 3.76 17.92 20.86
C VAL A 171 4.97 17.02 21.12
N GLY A 172 5.64 17.17 22.26
CA GLY A 172 6.77 16.30 22.61
C GLY A 172 6.40 14.81 22.64
N GLN A 173 5.26 14.45 23.20
CA GLN A 173 4.76 13.08 23.23
C GLN A 173 4.41 12.55 21.83
N ALA A 174 3.80 13.39 20.98
CA ALA A 174 3.52 13.01 19.59
C ALA A 174 4.81 12.68 18.84
N PHE A 175 5.88 13.48 19.04
CA PHE A 175 7.19 13.21 18.44
C PHE A 175 7.84 11.93 18.98
N ILE A 176 7.78 11.67 20.30
CA ILE A 176 8.32 10.42 20.88
C ILE A 176 7.61 9.21 20.28
N GLN A 177 6.28 9.23 20.24
CA GLN A 177 5.49 8.16 19.61
C GLN A 177 5.85 7.99 18.13
N SER A 178 6.03 9.10 17.41
CA SER A 178 6.41 9.09 15.99
C SER A 178 7.78 8.44 15.76
N ILE A 179 8.72 8.64 16.68
CA ILE A 179 10.06 8.04 16.63
C ILE A 179 9.96 6.54 16.88
N ASP A 180 9.22 6.12 17.90
CA ASP A 180 9.02 4.69 18.21
C ASP A 180 8.37 3.96 17.02
N GLU A 181 7.33 4.55 16.44
CA GLU A 181 6.64 4.02 15.26
C GLU A 181 7.56 4.00 14.02
N PHE A 182 8.42 5.01 13.86
CA PHE A 182 9.38 5.08 12.76
C PHE A 182 10.41 3.95 12.84
N PHE A 183 10.98 3.70 14.02
CA PHE A 183 11.96 2.61 14.20
C PHE A 183 11.29 1.24 14.10
N ASP A 184 10.06 1.10 14.61
CA ASP A 184 9.30 -0.14 14.49
C ASP A 184 8.92 -0.45 13.05
N THR A 185 8.47 0.54 12.28
CA THR A 185 8.18 0.36 10.85
C THR A 185 9.47 0.20 10.03
N GLY A 186 10.50 0.96 10.37
CA GLY A 186 11.78 1.01 9.67
C GLY A 186 12.51 -0.32 9.63
N ARG A 187 12.50 -1.11 10.72
CA ARG A 187 13.11 -2.45 10.71
C ARG A 187 12.44 -3.38 9.69
N TYR A 188 11.11 -3.34 9.57
CA TYR A 188 10.38 -4.17 8.60
C TYR A 188 10.61 -3.68 7.18
N LEU A 189 10.65 -2.36 6.98
CA LEU A 189 10.99 -1.76 5.70
C LEU A 189 12.37 -2.23 5.23
N VAL A 190 13.40 -2.22 6.08
CA VAL A 190 14.75 -2.69 5.74
C VAL A 190 14.73 -4.15 5.25
N PHE A 191 14.07 -5.05 5.99
CA PHE A 191 13.97 -6.46 5.57
C PHE A 191 13.16 -6.63 4.27
N GLY A 192 12.08 -5.86 4.11
CA GLY A 192 11.26 -5.86 2.90
C GLY A 192 12.03 -5.40 1.67
N CYS A 193 12.75 -4.27 1.77
CA CYS A 193 13.57 -3.74 0.68
C CYS A 193 14.72 -4.68 0.32
N LEU A 194 15.35 -5.30 1.32
CA LEU A 194 16.43 -6.27 1.09
C LEU A 194 15.91 -7.49 0.33
N PHE A 195 14.75 -8.02 0.74
CA PHE A 195 14.15 -9.15 0.04
C PHE A 195 13.72 -8.78 -1.37
N ALA A 196 13.08 -7.62 -1.55
CA ALA A 196 12.65 -7.13 -2.86
C ALA A 196 13.83 -6.95 -3.83
N SER A 197 14.96 -6.37 -3.37
CA SER A 197 16.13 -6.18 -4.24
C SER A 197 16.77 -7.49 -4.68
N LEU A 198 16.80 -8.50 -3.80
CA LEU A 198 17.26 -9.84 -4.17
C LEU A 198 16.33 -10.46 -5.20
N VAL A 199 15.01 -10.40 -4.97
CA VAL A 199 14.02 -10.91 -5.92
C VAL A 199 14.18 -10.25 -7.29
N GLN A 200 14.32 -8.93 -7.35
CA GLN A 200 14.49 -8.20 -8.62
C GLN A 200 15.78 -8.55 -9.38
N VAL A 201 16.88 -8.84 -8.67
CA VAL A 201 18.15 -9.21 -9.31
C VAL A 201 18.19 -10.66 -9.77
N TYR A 202 17.62 -11.57 -8.98
CA TYR A 202 17.70 -13.00 -9.25
C TYR A 202 16.53 -13.54 -10.07
N ILE A 203 15.41 -12.80 -10.18
CA ILE A 203 14.26 -13.19 -11.00
C ILE A 203 14.19 -12.30 -12.25
N PRO A 204 14.72 -12.76 -13.40
CA PRO A 204 14.66 -11.99 -14.63
C PRO A 204 13.21 -11.95 -15.19
N THR A 205 12.78 -10.75 -15.59
CA THR A 205 11.46 -10.49 -16.18
C THR A 205 11.21 -11.26 -17.49
N SER A 206 12.27 -11.75 -18.14
CA SER A 206 12.21 -12.59 -19.34
C SER A 206 11.58 -13.97 -19.12
N MET A 207 11.58 -14.51 -17.89
CA MET A 207 10.86 -15.76 -17.61
C MET A 207 9.35 -15.59 -17.68
N LEU A 208 8.85 -14.36 -17.55
CA LEU A 208 7.42 -14.05 -17.59
C LEU A 208 6.92 -13.74 -19.02
N THR A 209 7.79 -13.36 -19.96
CA THR A 209 7.34 -12.94 -21.31
C THR A 209 7.04 -14.08 -22.28
N HIS A 210 7.34 -15.34 -21.95
CA HIS A 210 7.17 -16.49 -22.85
C HIS A 210 5.81 -17.21 -22.78
N ILE A 211 4.88 -16.78 -21.90
CA ILE A 211 3.74 -17.63 -21.47
C ILE A 211 2.33 -17.15 -21.89
N SER A 212 2.15 -15.96 -22.48
CA SER A 212 0.78 -15.44 -22.68
C SER A 212 0.23 -15.63 -24.09
N HIS A 213 -0.52 -16.72 -24.28
CA HIS A 213 -1.43 -16.90 -25.42
C HIS A 213 -2.89 -16.49 -25.09
N ASN A 214 -3.24 -16.29 -23.81
CA ASN A 214 -4.60 -15.97 -23.37
C ASN A 214 -4.65 -14.66 -22.52
N PRO A 215 -5.64 -13.77 -22.72
CA PRO A 215 -5.82 -12.55 -21.93
C PRO A 215 -5.83 -12.78 -20.41
N PHE A 216 -6.46 -13.87 -19.95
CA PHE A 216 -6.52 -14.21 -18.52
C PHE A 216 -5.13 -14.52 -17.94
N THR A 217 -4.34 -15.31 -18.67
CA THR A 217 -2.97 -15.65 -18.23
C THR A 217 -2.07 -14.42 -18.23
N ALA A 218 -2.27 -13.50 -19.17
CA ALA A 218 -1.53 -12.24 -19.21
C ALA A 218 -1.82 -11.36 -17.98
N ILE A 219 -3.09 -11.25 -17.57
CA ILE A 219 -3.49 -10.53 -16.36
C ILE A 219 -2.82 -11.13 -15.12
N LEU A 220 -2.94 -12.44 -14.91
CA LEU A 220 -2.34 -13.10 -13.74
C LEU A 220 -0.82 -12.98 -13.72
N LEU A 221 -0.19 -13.06 -14.88
CA LEU A 221 1.26 -12.95 -15.02
C LEU A 221 1.74 -11.52 -14.74
N MET A 222 1.03 -10.51 -15.21
CA MET A 222 1.31 -9.11 -14.88
C MET A 222 1.06 -8.82 -13.39
N MET A 223 0.04 -9.41 -12.78
CA MET A 223 -0.16 -9.30 -11.33
C MET A 223 0.98 -9.94 -10.53
N LEU A 224 1.44 -11.11 -10.95
CA LEU A 224 2.61 -11.77 -10.35
C LEU A 224 3.87 -10.93 -10.54
N LEU A 225 4.07 -10.34 -11.72
CA LEU A 225 5.19 -9.45 -11.99
C LEU A 225 5.16 -8.24 -11.05
N ALA A 226 4.01 -7.59 -10.88
CA ALA A 226 3.86 -6.47 -9.95
C ALA A 226 4.27 -6.85 -8.52
N PHE A 227 3.77 -8.00 -8.04
CA PHE A 227 4.12 -8.52 -6.73
C PHE A 227 5.62 -8.81 -6.58
N LEU A 228 6.24 -9.45 -7.58
CA LEU A 228 7.66 -9.80 -7.53
C LEU A 228 8.56 -8.55 -7.61
N LEU A 229 8.18 -7.58 -8.45
CA LEU A 229 8.92 -6.33 -8.57
C LEU A 229 8.77 -5.50 -7.30
N SER A 230 7.60 -5.45 -6.65
CA SER A 230 7.38 -4.71 -5.39
C SER A 230 7.97 -3.29 -5.41
N LEU A 231 7.90 -2.63 -6.57
CA LEU A 231 8.45 -1.29 -6.77
C LEU A 231 7.57 -0.25 -6.06
N CYS A 232 7.99 1.00 -6.12
CA CYS A 232 7.16 2.11 -5.68
C CYS A 232 6.08 2.39 -6.72
N SER A 233 4.91 2.83 -6.25
CA SER A 233 3.70 3.01 -7.05
C SER A 233 3.86 3.92 -8.28
N GLU A 234 4.83 4.84 -8.25
CA GLU A 234 5.23 5.75 -9.32
C GLU A 234 6.09 5.06 -10.37
N ALA A 235 7.05 4.23 -9.93
CA ALA A 235 7.91 3.44 -10.83
C ALA A 235 7.11 2.38 -11.60
N ASP A 236 6.07 1.82 -10.98
CA ASP A 236 5.13 0.91 -11.64
C ASP A 236 4.50 1.53 -12.89
N ALA A 237 4.19 2.83 -12.88
CA ALA A 237 3.63 3.51 -14.05
C ALA A 237 4.58 3.46 -15.26
N PHE A 238 5.88 3.71 -15.05
CA PHE A 238 6.88 3.69 -16.11
C PHE A 238 7.17 2.28 -16.62
N ILE A 239 7.26 1.30 -15.72
CA ILE A 239 7.41 -0.11 -16.11
C ILE A 239 6.19 -0.58 -16.90
N GLY A 240 4.97 -0.30 -16.43
CA GLY A 240 3.73 -0.65 -17.12
C GLY A 240 3.65 -0.03 -18.51
N ALA A 241 4.03 1.24 -18.67
CA ALA A 241 4.04 1.92 -19.96
C ALA A 241 4.99 1.24 -20.96
N SER A 242 6.17 0.80 -20.51
CA SER A 242 7.15 0.10 -21.36
C SER A 242 6.66 -1.26 -21.87
N LEU A 243 5.73 -1.90 -21.16
CA LEU A 243 5.20 -3.24 -21.45
C LEU A 243 3.83 -3.21 -22.15
N LEU A 244 3.26 -2.01 -22.36
CA LEU A 244 1.93 -1.83 -22.93
C LEU A 244 1.80 -2.41 -24.35
N ALA A 245 2.82 -2.23 -25.19
CA ALA A 245 2.79 -2.74 -26.55
C ALA A 245 2.77 -4.28 -26.62
N THR A 246 3.30 -4.95 -25.59
CA THR A 246 3.43 -6.42 -25.54
C THR A 246 2.21 -7.07 -24.91
N PHE A 247 1.70 -6.52 -23.81
CA PHE A 247 0.64 -7.16 -23.01
C PHE A 247 -0.74 -6.51 -23.18
N GLY A 248 -0.81 -5.31 -23.76
CA GLY A 248 -2.07 -4.60 -23.95
C GLY A 248 -2.62 -3.96 -22.67
N PHE A 249 -3.80 -3.35 -22.79
CA PHE A 249 -4.35 -2.48 -21.76
C PHE A 249 -4.70 -3.22 -20.45
N ALA A 250 -5.44 -4.33 -20.54
CA ALA A 250 -5.99 -5.00 -19.36
C ALA A 250 -4.92 -5.60 -18.41
N PRO A 251 -3.90 -6.33 -18.89
CA PRO A 251 -2.84 -6.83 -18.01
C PRO A 251 -2.01 -5.73 -17.37
N ILE A 252 -1.72 -4.64 -18.09
CA ILE A 252 -1.02 -3.49 -17.53
C ILE A 252 -1.86 -2.78 -16.49
N MET A 253 -3.18 -2.66 -16.70
CA MET A 253 -4.06 -2.11 -15.67
C MET A 253 -4.06 -2.98 -14.41
N ALA A 254 -4.03 -4.30 -14.56
CA ALA A 254 -3.91 -5.22 -13.43
C ALA A 254 -2.60 -5.00 -12.66
N PHE A 255 -1.47 -4.88 -13.37
CA PHE A 255 -0.15 -4.56 -12.80
C PHE A 255 -0.19 -3.26 -11.99
N LEU A 256 -0.74 -2.20 -12.58
CA LEU A 256 -0.80 -0.86 -12.00
C LEU A 256 -1.66 -0.80 -10.74
N VAL A 257 -2.80 -1.50 -10.70
CA VAL A 257 -3.71 -1.46 -9.55
C VAL A 257 -3.23 -2.36 -8.42
N ILE A 258 -2.71 -3.55 -8.73
CA ILE A 258 -2.32 -4.51 -7.69
C ILE A 258 -0.99 -4.18 -7.02
N GLY A 259 -0.01 -3.63 -7.76
CA GLY A 259 1.35 -3.41 -7.28
C GLY A 259 1.41 -2.68 -5.93
N PRO A 260 0.80 -1.49 -5.80
CA PRO A 260 0.82 -0.75 -4.53
C PRO A 260 -0.09 -1.32 -3.44
N MET A 261 -0.98 -2.27 -3.77
CA MET A 261 -1.86 -2.92 -2.80
C MET A 261 -1.24 -4.19 -2.23
N ILE A 262 -0.53 -4.95 -3.06
CA ILE A 262 0.06 -6.25 -2.73
C ILE A 262 1.51 -6.27 -3.20
N ASP A 263 2.38 -5.93 -2.27
CA ASP A 263 3.82 -5.95 -2.44
C ASP A 263 4.48 -6.63 -1.23
N ILE A 264 5.69 -7.15 -1.43
CA ILE A 264 6.37 -7.97 -0.42
C ILE A 264 6.65 -7.17 0.86
N LYS A 265 7.08 -5.91 0.73
CA LYS A 265 7.42 -5.04 1.86
C LYS A 265 6.17 -4.75 2.71
N ASN A 266 5.03 -4.44 2.10
CA ASN A 266 3.76 -4.21 2.75
C ASN A 266 3.21 -5.49 3.38
N LEU A 267 3.28 -6.65 2.71
CA LEU A 267 2.85 -7.91 3.32
C LEU A 267 3.66 -8.29 4.57
N ILE A 268 4.98 -8.05 4.55
CA ILE A 268 5.85 -8.26 5.72
C ILE A 268 5.42 -7.31 6.86
N MET A 269 5.14 -6.06 6.55
CA MET A 269 4.69 -5.06 7.51
C MET A 269 3.28 -5.38 8.05
N MET A 270 2.32 -5.74 7.20
CA MET A 270 0.98 -6.17 7.59
C MET A 270 0.99 -7.42 8.46
N LYS A 271 1.94 -8.34 8.25
CA LYS A 271 2.11 -9.54 9.09
C LYS A 271 2.41 -9.19 10.55
N HIS A 272 2.94 -8.00 10.84
CA HIS A 272 3.11 -7.54 12.21
C HIS A 272 1.76 -7.28 12.90
N SER A 273 0.89 -6.48 12.28
CA SER A 273 -0.33 -5.96 12.91
C SER A 273 -1.56 -6.85 12.69
N PHE A 274 -1.64 -7.57 11.56
CA PHE A 274 -2.81 -8.33 11.15
C PHE A 274 -2.61 -9.85 11.26
N LYS A 275 -3.72 -10.57 11.45
CA LYS A 275 -3.75 -12.03 11.44
C LYS A 275 -3.42 -12.55 10.03
N PRO A 276 -2.61 -13.61 9.88
CA PRO A 276 -2.24 -14.15 8.57
C PRO A 276 -3.46 -14.64 7.76
N ALA A 277 -4.49 -15.14 8.43
CA ALA A 277 -5.75 -15.52 7.78
C ALA A 277 -6.44 -14.31 7.09
N PHE A 278 -6.40 -13.12 7.70
CA PHE A 278 -6.93 -11.91 7.10
C PHE A 278 -6.08 -11.46 5.91
N ILE A 279 -4.76 -11.56 6.00
CA ILE A 279 -3.86 -11.20 4.89
C ILE A 279 -4.14 -12.07 3.65
N LEU A 280 -4.36 -13.38 3.83
CA LEU A 280 -4.73 -14.26 2.73
C LEU A 280 -6.10 -13.90 2.13
N GLN A 281 -7.08 -13.54 2.95
CA GLN A 281 -8.38 -13.05 2.48
C GLN A 281 -8.23 -11.74 1.69
N PHE A 282 -7.42 -10.81 2.19
CA PHE A 282 -7.13 -9.54 1.54
C PHE A 282 -6.50 -9.76 0.15
N ILE A 283 -5.45 -10.57 0.06
CA ILE A 283 -4.80 -10.92 -1.21
C ILE A 283 -5.78 -11.58 -2.18
N GLY A 284 -6.54 -12.57 -1.69
CA GLY A 284 -7.50 -13.30 -2.51
C GLY A 284 -8.60 -12.41 -3.09
N ILE A 285 -9.21 -11.56 -2.27
CA ILE A 285 -10.28 -10.65 -2.71
C ILE A 285 -9.74 -9.65 -3.72
N ILE A 286 -8.62 -8.99 -3.43
CA ILE A 286 -8.01 -8.02 -4.35
C ILE A 286 -7.69 -8.69 -5.68
N SER A 287 -7.07 -9.88 -5.65
CA SER A 287 -6.68 -10.60 -6.85
C SER A 287 -7.89 -10.96 -7.72
N VAL A 288 -8.96 -11.48 -7.13
CA VAL A 288 -10.20 -11.82 -7.84
C VAL A 288 -10.85 -10.57 -8.43
N VAL A 289 -10.97 -9.52 -7.63
CA VAL A 289 -11.63 -8.28 -8.04
C VAL A 289 -10.88 -7.60 -9.19
N ILE A 290 -9.55 -7.48 -9.09
CA ILE A 290 -8.72 -6.89 -10.15
C ILE A 290 -8.79 -7.75 -11.42
N THR A 291 -8.76 -9.07 -11.29
CA THR A 291 -8.88 -9.96 -12.44
C THR A 291 -10.22 -9.77 -13.16
N LEU A 292 -11.33 -9.76 -12.42
CA LEU A 292 -12.66 -9.53 -12.99
C LEU A 292 -12.78 -8.15 -13.62
N TYR A 293 -12.29 -7.12 -12.94
CA TYR A 293 -12.26 -5.76 -13.45
C TYR A 293 -11.50 -5.66 -14.78
N CYS A 294 -10.31 -6.26 -14.86
CA CYS A 294 -9.49 -6.22 -16.07
C CYS A 294 -10.05 -7.08 -17.20
N LEU A 295 -10.71 -8.21 -16.90
CA LEU A 295 -11.42 -9.00 -17.92
C LEU A 295 -12.59 -8.22 -18.53
N LEU A 296 -13.32 -7.44 -17.73
CA LEU A 296 -14.39 -6.57 -18.23
C LEU A 296 -13.83 -5.43 -19.11
N LEU A 297 -12.65 -4.92 -18.79
CA LEU A 297 -11.97 -3.89 -19.60
C LEU A 297 -11.38 -4.44 -20.89
N GLY A 298 -10.85 -5.66 -20.87
CA GLY A 298 -10.21 -6.32 -22.01
C GLY A 298 -11.16 -7.06 -22.96
N GLY A 299 -12.47 -6.97 -22.73
CA GLY A 299 -13.51 -7.59 -23.57
C GLY A 299 -13.81 -6.86 -24.88
N PHE A 300 -12.98 -5.90 -25.30
CA PHE A 300 -13.12 -5.10 -26.52
C PHE A 300 -11.83 -5.08 -27.33
#